data_AF-A0AAV2R0B0-F1
#
_entry.id   AF-A0AAV2R0B0-F1
#
_cell.length_a   1.000
_cell.length_b   1.000
_cell.length_c   1.000
_cell.angle_alpha   90.00
_cell.angle_beta   90.00
_cell.angle_gamma   90.00
#
_symmetry.space_group_name_H-M   'P 1'
#
loop_
_entity.id
_entity.type
_entity.pdbx_description
1 polymer ?
#
loop_
_entity_poly.entity_id
_entity_poly.type
_entity_poly.pdbx_seq_one_letter_code
_entity_poly.pdbx_strand_id
1 'polypeptide(L)'
;VDEPYLGMPSREYLLRPFNDSDVQAYYKYQLGMAELLGADRKTAERELKEAIEFEAEIAKITVPLAERSNYTKLYNKMTLYELQMVAPEIPWYEYINTMIHPLFSIGTTEPIVVNNLDFFKKIGKLINETPK
;
A
#
# COMPACT_ATOMS: atom_id res chain seq x y z
N VAL A 1 9.14 9.33 -1.73
CA VAL A 1 8.01 8.46 -1.36
C VAL A 1 7.88 7.36 -2.41
N ASP A 2 7.71 6.12 -1.99
CA ASP A 2 7.60 4.94 -2.87
C ASP A 2 6.47 4.03 -2.39
N GLU A 3 5.99 3.15 -3.26
CA GLU A 3 4.97 2.15 -2.92
C GLU A 3 5.49 1.15 -1.86
N PRO A 4 4.62 0.62 -0.99
CA PRO A 4 5.03 -0.27 0.09
C PRO A 4 5.40 -1.67 -0.41
N TYR A 5 6.08 -2.42 0.45
CA TYR A 5 6.19 -3.87 0.28
C TYR A 5 4.83 -4.54 0.54
N LEU A 6 4.58 -5.63 -0.16
CA LEU A 6 3.39 -6.47 0.04
C LEU A 6 3.69 -7.56 1.08
N GLY A 7 2.64 -8.15 1.66
CA GLY A 7 2.76 -9.23 2.64
C GLY A 7 3.37 -10.52 2.08
N MET A 8 3.36 -10.67 0.76
CA MET A 8 4.01 -11.76 0.03
C MET A 8 5.26 -11.27 -0.71
N PRO A 9 6.24 -12.16 -1.00
CA PRO A 9 7.50 -11.78 -1.64
C PRO A 9 7.34 -11.10 -3.00
N SER A 10 6.24 -11.36 -3.70
CA SER A 10 5.96 -10.84 -5.03
C SER A 10 4.47 -10.61 -5.23
N ARG A 11 4.10 -9.54 -5.96
CA ARG A 11 2.70 -9.23 -6.27
C ARG A 11 2.00 -10.36 -7.00
N GLU A 12 2.75 -11.13 -7.79
CA GLU A 12 2.27 -12.24 -8.63
C GLU A 12 1.60 -13.34 -7.81
N TYR A 13 1.95 -13.50 -6.53
CA TYR A 13 1.27 -14.44 -5.65
C TYR A 13 -0.13 -13.93 -5.26
N LEU A 14 -0.25 -12.65 -4.91
CA LEU A 14 -1.52 -12.02 -4.54
C LEU A 14 -2.47 -11.83 -5.74
N LEU A 15 -1.95 -11.91 -6.97
CA LEU A 15 -2.77 -11.91 -8.19
C LEU A 15 -3.39 -13.27 -8.52
N ARG A 16 -3.01 -14.33 -7.81
CA ARG A 16 -3.58 -15.68 -8.01
C ARG A 16 -4.97 -15.78 -7.35
N PRO A 17 -5.81 -16.74 -7.78
CA PRO A 17 -7.08 -16.98 -7.12
C PRO A 17 -6.89 -17.30 -5.65
N PHE A 18 -7.84 -16.92 -4.79
CA PHE A 18 -7.78 -17.20 -3.36
C PHE A 18 -7.54 -18.69 -3.04
N ASN A 19 -8.06 -19.60 -3.86
CA ASN A 19 -7.91 -21.05 -3.69
C ASN A 19 -6.51 -21.60 -4.09
N ASP A 20 -5.62 -20.76 -4.60
CA ASP A 20 -4.22 -21.13 -4.88
C ASP A 20 -3.53 -21.57 -3.59
N SER A 21 -2.65 -22.57 -3.67
CA SER A 21 -2.00 -23.15 -2.49
C SER A 21 -1.17 -22.15 -1.71
N ASP A 22 -0.50 -21.23 -2.40
CA ASP A 22 0.37 -20.24 -1.76
C ASP A 22 -0.46 -19.16 -1.06
N VAL A 23 -1.56 -18.73 -1.68
CA VAL A 23 -2.53 -17.78 -1.08
C VAL A 23 -3.23 -18.41 0.12
N GLN A 24 -3.64 -19.67 0.02
CA GLN A 24 -4.22 -20.42 1.14
C GLN A 24 -3.24 -20.61 2.29
N ALA A 25 -1.96 -20.86 2.01
CA ALA A 25 -0.94 -20.98 3.05
C ALA A 25 -0.76 -19.66 3.80
N TYR A 26 -0.72 -18.54 3.09
CA TYR A 26 -0.63 -17.21 3.67
C TYR A 26 -1.85 -16.84 4.52
N TYR A 27 -3.06 -17.10 4.01
CA TYR A 27 -4.29 -16.92 4.76
C TYR A 27 -4.31 -17.72 6.07
N LYS A 28 -3.91 -19.00 6.02
CA LYS A 28 -3.83 -19.86 7.22
C LYS A 28 -2.79 -19.36 8.21
N TYR A 29 -1.67 -18.83 7.73
CA TYR A 29 -0.65 -18.21 8.56
C TYR A 29 -1.21 -16.99 9.29
N GLN A 30 -1.86 -16.07 8.58
CA GLN A 30 -2.49 -14.90 9.18
C GLN A 30 -3.58 -15.29 10.18
N LEU A 31 -4.40 -16.29 9.85
CA LEU A 31 -5.45 -16.79 10.74
C LEU A 31 -4.88 -17.36 12.03
N GLY A 32 -3.84 -18.20 11.95
CA GLY A 32 -3.16 -18.73 13.13
C GLY A 32 -2.55 -17.63 13.99
N MET A 33 -2.03 -16.56 13.37
CA MET A 33 -1.52 -15.40 14.11
C MET A 33 -2.63 -14.61 14.79
N ALA A 34 -3.76 -14.38 14.11
CA ALA A 34 -4.91 -13.71 14.71
C ALA A 34 -5.46 -14.50 15.91
N GLU A 35 -5.59 -15.83 15.80
CA GLU A 35 -6.02 -16.70 16.91
C GLU A 35 -5.03 -16.64 18.09
N LEU A 36 -3.72 -16.65 17.83
CA LEU A 36 -2.70 -16.51 18.87
C LEU A 36 -2.75 -15.15 19.59
N LEU A 37 -3.18 -14.10 18.89
CA LEU A 37 -3.42 -12.77 19.45
C LEU A 37 -4.81 -12.64 20.13
N GLY A 38 -5.61 -13.72 20.15
CA GLY A 38 -6.88 -13.79 20.85
C GLY A 38 -8.12 -13.43 20.02
N ALA A 39 -8.00 -13.40 18.69
CA ALA A 39 -9.15 -13.13 17.81
C ALA A 39 -10.14 -14.30 17.81
N ASP A 40 -11.44 -13.99 17.69
CA ASP A 40 -12.46 -15.01 17.41
C ASP A 40 -12.25 -15.57 16.01
N ARG A 41 -12.24 -16.91 15.90
CA ARG A 41 -11.94 -17.60 14.65
C ARG A 41 -12.89 -17.24 13.52
N LYS A 42 -14.21 -17.18 13.77
CA LYS A 42 -15.19 -16.93 12.71
C LYS A 42 -15.06 -15.50 12.17
N THR A 43 -14.85 -14.55 13.07
CA THR A 43 -14.61 -13.16 12.71
C THR A 43 -13.29 -13.03 11.93
N ALA A 44 -12.21 -13.62 12.44
CA ALA A 44 -10.89 -13.59 11.80
C ALA A 44 -10.90 -14.24 10.40
N GLU A 45 -11.62 -15.35 10.22
CA GLU A 45 -11.74 -16.01 8.91
C GLU A 45 -12.38 -15.08 7.86
N ARG A 46 -13.42 -14.32 8.24
CA ARG A 46 -14.06 -13.36 7.34
C ARG A 46 -13.16 -12.16 7.06
N GLU A 47 -12.67 -11.50 8.12
CA GLU A 47 -11.92 -10.25 8.01
C GLU A 47 -10.56 -10.44 7.33
N LEU A 48 -9.87 -11.56 7.56
CA LEU A 48 -8.61 -11.84 6.89
C LEU A 48 -8.80 -12.20 5.42
N LYS A 49 -9.94 -12.79 5.06
CA LYS A 49 -10.26 -13.00 3.66
C LYS A 49 -10.46 -11.67 2.94
N GLU A 50 -11.23 -10.76 3.54
CA GLU A 50 -11.42 -9.39 3.03
C GLU A 50 -10.08 -8.64 2.95
N ALA A 51 -9.20 -8.81 3.93
CA ALA A 51 -7.86 -8.23 3.92
C ALA A 51 -7.00 -8.75 2.76
N ILE A 52 -7.02 -10.05 2.46
CA ILE A 52 -6.29 -10.62 1.30
C ILE A 52 -6.89 -10.11 -0.02
N GLU A 53 -8.21 -10.00 -0.12
CA GLU A 53 -8.86 -9.43 -1.31
C GLU A 53 -8.43 -7.97 -1.52
N PHE A 54 -8.33 -7.19 -0.44
CA PHE A 54 -7.81 -5.83 -0.47
C PHE A 54 -6.31 -5.79 -0.86
N GLU A 55 -5.48 -6.66 -0.29
CA GLU A 55 -4.07 -6.80 -0.69
C GLU A 55 -3.92 -7.17 -2.16
N ALA A 56 -4.84 -7.97 -2.72
CA ALA A 56 -4.88 -8.29 -4.14
C ALA A 56 -5.20 -7.06 -5.00
N GLU A 57 -6.10 -6.17 -4.56
CA GLU A 57 -6.36 -4.89 -5.24
C GLU A 57 -5.14 -3.95 -5.19
N ILE A 58 -4.45 -3.87 -4.05
CA ILE A 58 -3.16 -3.15 -3.95
C ILE A 58 -2.17 -3.78 -4.92
N ALA A 59 -2.04 -5.11 -4.90
CA ALA A 59 -1.13 -5.83 -5.76
C ALA A 59 -1.43 -5.60 -7.23
N LYS A 60 -2.68 -5.34 -7.67
CA LYS A 60 -3.03 -4.99 -9.07
C LYS A 60 -2.50 -3.62 -9.49
N ILE A 61 -2.37 -2.67 -8.56
CA ILE A 61 -1.95 -1.30 -8.84
C ILE A 61 -0.45 -1.06 -8.59
N THR A 62 0.23 -1.94 -7.85
CA THR A 62 1.70 -1.97 -7.68
C THR A 62 2.40 -2.10 -9.04
N VAL A 63 3.56 -1.49 -9.22
CA VAL A 63 4.34 -1.63 -10.47
C VAL A 63 5.12 -2.95 -10.49
N PRO A 64 5.12 -3.71 -11.62
CA PRO A 64 5.93 -4.91 -11.73
C PRO A 64 7.42 -4.62 -11.52
N LEU A 65 8.15 -5.54 -10.89
CA LEU A 65 9.59 -5.39 -10.66
C LEU A 65 10.38 -5.15 -11.96
N ALA A 66 9.98 -5.80 -13.06
CA ALA A 66 10.59 -5.62 -14.37
C ALA A 66 10.51 -4.17 -14.89
N GLU A 67 9.41 -3.47 -14.59
CA GLU A 67 9.18 -2.09 -14.99
C GLU A 67 9.93 -1.08 -14.10
N ARG A 68 10.33 -1.49 -12.89
CA ARG A 68 11.13 -0.64 -11.98
C ARG A 68 12.55 -0.34 -12.50
N SER A 69 13.05 -1.14 -13.45
CA SER A 69 14.35 -0.88 -14.10
C SER A 69 14.35 0.41 -14.94
N ASN A 70 13.18 1.00 -15.23
CA ASN A 70 13.08 2.28 -15.94
C ASN A 70 13.19 3.47 -14.98
N TYR A 71 14.41 3.76 -14.52
CA TYR A 71 14.71 4.80 -13.53
C TYR A 71 14.19 6.20 -13.91
N THR A 72 14.10 6.51 -15.21
CA THR A 72 13.58 7.82 -15.67
C THR A 72 12.09 7.98 -15.34
N LYS A 73 11.30 6.89 -15.38
CA LYS A 73 9.88 6.93 -14.98
C LYS A 73 9.70 6.97 -13.46
N LEU A 74 10.70 6.50 -12.72
CA LEU A 74 10.68 6.46 -11.26
C LEU A 74 11.23 7.73 -10.59
N TYR A 75 11.60 8.77 -11.34
CA TYR A 75 12.11 10.01 -10.76
C TYR A 75 11.16 11.17 -11.03
N ASN A 76 10.12 11.29 -10.20
CA ASN A 76 9.17 12.41 -10.28
C ASN A 76 9.46 13.39 -9.15
N LYS A 77 10.33 14.38 -9.41
CA LYS A 77 10.60 15.45 -8.46
C LYS A 77 9.51 16.52 -8.56
N MET A 78 8.82 16.76 -7.46
CA MET A 78 7.75 17.76 -7.34
C MET A 78 7.72 18.33 -5.92
N THR A 79 6.99 19.40 -5.70
CA THR A 79 6.73 19.93 -4.37
C THR A 79 5.70 19.08 -3.62
N LEU A 80 5.71 19.16 -2.29
CA LEU A 80 4.68 18.54 -1.46
C LEU A 80 3.26 19.04 -1.81
N TYR A 81 3.14 20.32 -2.17
CA TYR A 81 1.89 20.90 -2.68
C TYR A 81 1.41 20.23 -3.97
N GLU A 82 2.31 20.04 -4.94
CA GLU A 82 1.97 19.37 -6.20
C GLU A 82 1.55 17.90 -5.97
N LEU A 83 2.22 17.19 -5.06
CA LEU A 83 1.80 15.83 -4.69
C LEU A 83 0.39 15.81 -4.10
N GLN A 84 0.08 16.77 -3.21
CA GLN A 84 -1.26 16.90 -2.63
C GLN A 84 -2.34 17.13 -3.70
N MET A 85 -2.02 17.86 -4.77
CA MET A 85 -2.95 18.08 -5.88
C MET A 85 -3.16 16.82 -6.74
N VAL A 86 -2.13 15.98 -6.88
CA VAL A 86 -2.15 14.81 -7.76
C VAL A 86 -2.78 13.58 -7.09
N ALA A 87 -2.56 13.40 -5.79
CA ALA A 87 -3.12 12.31 -5.00
C ALA A 87 -3.78 12.90 -3.72
N PRO A 88 -4.92 13.61 -3.87
CA PRO A 88 -5.53 14.39 -2.80
C PRO A 88 -6.15 13.56 -1.68
N GLU A 89 -6.35 12.27 -1.91
CA GLU A 89 -6.98 11.35 -0.96
C GLU A 89 -6.10 11.08 0.27
N ILE A 90 -4.79 11.35 0.16
CA ILE A 90 -3.84 11.22 1.26
C ILE A 90 -3.49 12.63 1.77
N PRO A 91 -3.59 12.89 3.09
CA PRO A 91 -3.18 14.17 3.68
C PRO A 91 -1.64 14.20 3.80
N TRP A 92 -0.95 14.47 2.69
CA TRP A 92 0.51 14.31 2.59
C TRP A 92 1.29 15.21 3.54
N TYR A 93 0.81 16.45 3.73
CA TYR A 93 1.46 17.41 4.62
C TYR A 93 1.46 16.91 6.07
N GLU A 94 0.29 16.51 6.57
CA GLU A 94 0.11 15.97 7.92
C GLU A 94 0.84 14.63 8.06
N TYR A 95 0.69 13.73 7.09
CA TYR A 95 1.29 12.40 7.11
C TYR A 95 2.81 12.47 7.23
N ILE A 96 3.47 13.27 6.38
CA ILE A 96 4.93 13.36 6.39
C ILE A 96 5.41 14.11 7.64
N ASN A 97 4.82 15.24 7.99
CA ASN A 97 5.23 15.98 9.19
C ASN A 97 5.04 15.16 10.46
N THR A 98 3.96 14.38 10.58
CA THR A 98 3.75 13.48 11.72
C THR A 98 4.87 12.44 11.83
N MET A 99 5.36 11.91 10.71
CA MET A 99 6.41 10.89 10.67
C MET A 99 7.80 11.43 11.04
N ILE A 100 8.13 12.66 10.64
CA ILE A 100 9.48 13.23 10.83
C ILE A 100 9.60 14.15 12.05
N HIS A 101 8.48 14.53 12.67
CA HIS A 101 8.49 15.28 13.93
C HIS A 101 9.02 14.40 15.09
N PRO A 102 9.66 15.01 16.12
CA PRO A 102 9.96 16.43 16.26
C PRO A 102 11.30 16.84 15.61
N LEU A 103 11.99 15.91 14.94
CA LEU A 103 13.34 16.13 14.43
C LEU A 103 13.38 17.15 13.29
N PHE A 104 12.37 17.12 12.43
CA PHE A 104 12.23 18.02 11.29
C PHE A 104 10.77 18.45 11.12
N SER A 105 10.59 19.54 10.39
CA SER A 105 9.30 19.96 9.84
C SER A 105 9.53 20.49 8.43
N ILE A 106 8.63 20.16 7.50
CA ILE A 106 8.74 20.58 6.10
C ILE A 106 7.55 21.43 5.70
N GLY A 107 7.80 22.41 4.84
CA GLY A 107 6.76 23.24 4.23
C GLY A 107 6.15 22.58 2.99
N THR A 108 5.08 23.17 2.47
CA THR A 108 4.40 22.70 1.25
C THR A 108 5.22 22.87 -0.03
N THR A 109 6.24 23.74 -0.01
CA THR A 109 7.17 23.96 -1.13
C THR A 109 8.36 23.01 -1.12
N GLU A 110 8.45 22.12 -0.12
CA GLU A 110 9.57 21.17 0.00
C GLU A 110 9.60 20.24 -1.23
N PRO A 111 10.73 20.14 -1.94
CA PRO A 111 10.86 19.22 -3.06
C PRO A 111 10.98 17.78 -2.57
N ILE A 112 10.12 16.91 -3.09
CA ILE A 112 10.08 15.48 -2.83
C ILE A 112 10.21 14.69 -4.12
N VAL A 113 10.88 13.54 -4.04
CA VAL A 113 10.95 12.58 -5.14
C VAL A 113 9.87 11.52 -4.93
N VAL A 114 9.00 11.35 -5.91
CA VAL A 114 7.93 10.36 -5.92
C VAL A 114 8.26 9.29 -6.95
N ASN A 115 8.46 8.06 -6.49
CA ASN A 115 8.91 6.99 -7.36
C ASN A 115 7.80 6.43 -8.24
N ASN A 116 6.57 6.34 -7.72
CA ASN A 116 5.45 5.80 -8.48
C ASN A 116 4.20 6.67 -8.30
N LEU A 117 4.11 7.75 -9.07
CA LEU A 117 3.00 8.70 -8.96
C LEU A 117 1.65 8.07 -9.29
N ASP A 118 1.60 7.17 -10.27
CA ASP A 118 0.36 6.52 -10.67
C ASP A 118 -0.16 5.51 -9.65
N PHE A 119 0.74 4.85 -8.89
CA PHE A 119 0.33 4.07 -7.72
C PHE A 119 -0.39 4.96 -6.70
N PHE A 120 0.16 6.13 -6.37
CA PHE A 120 -0.45 7.02 -5.37
C PHE A 120 -1.83 7.55 -5.79
N LYS A 121 -2.02 7.84 -7.08
CA LYS A 121 -3.34 8.18 -7.63
C LYS A 121 -4.36 7.04 -7.49
N LYS A 122 -3.91 5.79 -7.65
CA LYS A 122 -4.78 4.61 -7.62
C LYS A 122 -5.09 4.17 -6.19
N ILE A 123 -4.09 4.13 -5.31
CA ILE A 123 -4.26 3.73 -3.91
C ILE A 123 -5.13 4.72 -3.15
N GLY A 124 -5.03 6.02 -3.44
CA GLY A 124 -5.90 7.04 -2.85
C GLY A 124 -7.38 6.76 -3.08
N LYS A 125 -7.73 6.41 -4.33
CA LYS A 125 -9.10 6.00 -4.68
C LYS A 125 -9.51 4.71 -3.99
N LEU A 126 -8.65 3.69 -4.04
CA LEU A 126 -8.91 2.39 -3.43
C LEU A 126 -9.18 2.51 -1.91
N ILE A 127 -8.40 3.33 -1.20
CA ILE A 127 -8.61 3.60 0.23
C ILE A 127 -9.97 4.25 0.49
N ASN A 128 -10.39 5.21 -0.34
CA ASN A 128 -11.67 5.88 -0.17
C ASN A 128 -12.88 4.98 -0.48
N GLU A 129 -12.70 4.00 -1.36
CA GLU A 129 -13.74 3.02 -1.73
C GLU A 129 -13.84 1.86 -0.72
N THR A 130 -12.83 1.68 0.12
CA THR A 130 -12.76 0.59 1.10
C THR A 130 -13.35 1.05 2.46
N PRO A 131 -14.28 0.27 3.06
CA PRO A 131 -14.81 0.58 4.40
C PRO A 131 -13.71 0.69 5.47
N LYS A 132 -13.91 1.57 6.45
CA LYS A 132 -12.99 1.77 7.59
C LYS A 132 -13.35 0.92 8.79
#